data_AF-A0A4Y2X8N9-F1
#
_entry.id   AF-A0A4Y2X8N9-F1
#
_cell.length_a   1.000
_cell.length_b   1.000
_cell.length_c   1.000
_cell.angle_alpha   90.00
_cell.angle_beta   90.00
_cell.angle_gamma   90.00
#
_symmetry.space_group_name_H-M   'P 1'
#
loop_
_entity.id
_entity.type
_entity.pdbx_description
1 polymer ?
#
loop_
_entity_poly.entity_id
_entity_poly.type
_entity_poly.pdbx_seq_one_letter_code
_entity_poly.pdbx_strand_id
1 'polypeptide(L)'
;MHLRKEIPEIQQQLLDCNTKEHLDETTNFLQRAFFLCCQKAYKLKKVKQSSKVTWWTQELGIKNKEMRAVQKRANNTTSTEQTRYQLIISRKEALYRKLSFRAKRTSLRNFCAKTKYPYGISYKAIVKDNLPPPDLFKILDQPEEGDPSPSQTKFLKSSTHKSLTPSIASLRT
;
A
#
# COMPACT_ATOMS: atom_id res chain seq x y z
N MET A 1 21.49 20.65 -10.00
CA MET A 1 20.54 20.78 -8.87
C MET A 1 19.85 22.13 -8.99
N HIS A 2 18.53 22.14 -9.15
CA HIS A 2 17.77 23.36 -9.46
C HIS A 2 17.70 24.35 -8.29
N LEU A 3 17.65 23.85 -7.04
CA LEU A 3 17.59 24.69 -5.83
C LEU A 3 18.78 25.65 -5.69
N ARG A 4 19.97 25.26 -6.18
CA ARG A 4 21.19 26.08 -6.07
C ARG A 4 21.07 27.44 -6.76
N LYS A 5 20.16 27.57 -7.74
CA LYS A 5 19.90 28.84 -8.44
C LYS A 5 18.98 29.78 -7.68
N GLU A 6 18.12 29.24 -6.82
CA GLU A 6 17.11 30.00 -6.05
C GLU A 6 17.64 30.40 -4.66
N ILE A 7 18.72 29.77 -4.19
CA ILE A 7 19.37 30.10 -2.89
C ILE A 7 19.71 31.60 -2.74
N PRO A 8 20.31 32.28 -3.73
CA PRO A 8 20.64 33.70 -3.58
C PRO A 8 19.40 34.60 -3.44
N GLU A 9 18.32 34.26 -4.15
CA GLU A 9 17.05 35.00 -4.10
C GLU A 9 16.35 34.80 -2.75
N ILE A 10 16.36 33.59 -2.21
CA ILE A 10 15.83 33.28 -0.88
C ILE A 10 16.64 34.01 0.21
N GLN A 11 17.97 34.03 0.08
CA GLN A 11 18.84 34.74 1.01
C GLN A 11 18.58 36.25 0.99
N GLN A 12 18.39 36.83 -0.20
CA GLN A 12 18.07 38.25 -0.34
C GLN A 12 16.71 38.58 0.28
N GLN A 13 15.68 37.78 0.00
CA GLN A 13 14.35 37.97 0.59
C GLN A 13 14.37 37.89 2.12
N LEU A 14 15.16 36.97 2.70
CA LEU A 14 15.31 36.86 4.16
C LEU A 14 16.02 38.08 4.78
N LEU A 15 16.95 38.71 4.06
CA LEU A 15 17.63 39.92 4.52
C LEU A 15 16.72 41.16 4.46
N ASP A 16 15.81 41.19 3.50
CA ASP A 16 14.86 42.31 3.28
C ASP A 16 13.55 42.13 4.08
N CYS A 17 13.36 41.00 4.77
CA CYS A 17 12.17 40.69 5.58
C CYS A 17 12.10 41.59 6.83
N ASN A 18 11.13 42.52 6.85
CA ASN A 18 10.86 43.38 8.01
C ASN A 18 9.48 43.11 8.66
N THR A 19 8.63 42.29 8.05
CA THR A 19 7.29 41.97 8.55
C THR A 19 7.07 40.46 8.61
N LYS A 20 6.14 40.06 9.49
CA LYS A 20 5.79 38.65 9.68
C LYS A 20 5.21 38.03 8.40
N GLU A 21 4.40 38.79 7.66
CA GLU A 21 3.81 38.36 6.39
C GLU A 21 4.88 38.02 5.36
N HIS A 22 5.92 38.85 5.24
CA HIS A 22 7.05 38.58 4.35
C HIS A 22 7.79 37.28 4.70
N LEU A 23 7.93 36.99 5.99
CA LEU A 23 8.57 35.76 6.46
C LEU A 23 7.73 34.51 6.14
N ASP A 24 6.40 34.60 6.26
CA ASP A 24 5.48 33.52 5.90
C ASP A 24 5.47 33.28 4.38
N GLU A 25 5.55 34.33 3.57
CA GLU A 25 5.67 34.26 2.11
C GLU A 25 6.99 33.63 1.66
N THR A 26 8.12 34.07 2.21
CA THR A 26 9.44 33.50 1.90
C THR A 26 9.55 32.05 2.34
N THR A 27 8.91 31.69 3.46
CA THR A 27 8.84 30.29 3.94
C THR A 27 8.03 29.42 2.97
N ASN A 28 6.87 29.89 2.52
CA ASN A 28 6.06 29.21 1.51
C ASN A 28 6.81 29.06 0.17
N PHE A 29 7.52 30.11 -0.25
CA PHE A 29 8.34 30.08 -1.47
C PHE A 29 9.44 29.02 -1.38
N LEU A 30 10.20 29.00 -0.27
CA LEU A 30 11.24 28.00 -0.03
C LEU A 30 10.68 26.57 -0.04
N GLN A 31 9.54 26.35 0.62
CA GLN A 31 8.87 25.05 0.64
C GLN A 31 8.48 24.58 -0.77
N ARG A 32 7.88 25.47 -1.57
CA ARG A 32 7.50 25.19 -2.98
C ARG A 32 8.71 24.92 -3.86
N ALA A 33 9.77 25.73 -3.73
CA ALA A 33 11.04 25.58 -4.43
C ALA A 33 11.69 24.21 -4.16
N PHE A 34 11.80 23.85 -2.88
CA PHE A 34 12.33 22.56 -2.45
C PHE A 34 11.50 21.41 -3.02
N PHE A 35 10.18 21.53 -2.95
CA PHE A 35 9.25 20.54 -3.45
C PHE A 35 9.38 20.30 -4.96
N LEU A 36 9.39 21.36 -5.77
CA LEU A 36 9.56 21.27 -7.22
C LEU A 36 10.90 20.65 -7.60
N CYS A 37 11.95 20.96 -6.83
CA CYS A 37 13.26 20.33 -6.98
C CYS A 37 13.21 18.83 -6.68
N CYS A 38 12.54 18.44 -5.59
CA CYS A 38 12.30 17.04 -5.25
C CYS A 38 11.52 16.34 -6.35
N GLN A 39 10.42 16.91 -6.87
CA GLN A 39 9.62 16.31 -7.94
C GLN A 39 10.43 16.07 -9.22
N LYS A 40 11.27 17.04 -9.62
CA LYS A 40 12.15 16.91 -10.80
C LYS A 40 13.26 15.87 -10.59
N ALA A 41 13.80 15.77 -9.38
CA ALA A 41 14.85 14.81 -9.03
C ALA A 41 14.28 13.38 -8.85
N TYR A 42 13.10 13.27 -8.23
CA TYR A 42 12.32 12.04 -8.11
C TYR A 42 11.60 11.77 -9.43
N LYS A 43 12.37 11.48 -10.48
CA LYS A 43 11.80 10.79 -11.64
C LYS A 43 11.25 9.47 -11.10
N LEU A 44 9.93 9.38 -10.93
CA LEU A 44 9.21 8.14 -10.66
C LEU A 44 9.46 7.24 -11.88
N LYS A 45 10.64 6.63 -11.94
CA LYS A 45 10.95 5.57 -12.89
C LYS A 45 9.84 4.58 -12.66
N LYS A 46 9.01 4.34 -13.69
CA LYS A 46 8.02 3.26 -13.70
C LYS A 46 8.75 2.06 -13.14
N VAL A 47 8.48 1.73 -11.88
CA VAL A 47 9.17 0.63 -11.22
C VAL A 47 8.83 -0.55 -12.11
N LYS A 48 9.85 -1.23 -12.65
CA LYS A 48 9.62 -2.44 -13.46
C LYS A 48 8.64 -3.27 -12.66
N GLN A 49 7.44 -3.47 -13.21
CA GLN A 49 6.37 -4.20 -12.53
C GLN A 49 7.02 -5.45 -11.97
N SER A 50 6.98 -5.58 -10.65
CA SER A 50 7.59 -6.71 -9.95
C SER A 50 7.29 -7.97 -10.72
N SER A 51 8.29 -8.84 -10.91
CA SER A 51 8.06 -10.17 -11.49
C SER A 51 6.85 -10.77 -10.79
N LYS A 52 5.86 -11.20 -11.60
CA LYS A 52 4.58 -11.67 -11.11
C LYS A 52 4.83 -12.78 -10.09
N VAL A 53 4.54 -12.53 -8.82
CA VAL A 53 4.65 -13.54 -7.77
C VAL A 53 3.55 -14.57 -8.01
N THR A 54 3.89 -15.63 -8.73
CA THR A 54 2.96 -16.71 -9.03
C THR A 54 2.92 -17.66 -7.83
N TRP A 55 1.87 -17.55 -7.02
CA TRP A 55 1.57 -18.50 -5.94
C TRP A 55 0.78 -19.72 -6.44
N TRP A 56 0.35 -19.70 -7.71
CA TRP A 56 -0.41 -20.78 -8.32
C TRP A 56 0.48 -22.00 -8.56
N THR A 57 0.01 -23.18 -8.15
CA THR A 57 0.68 -24.45 -8.35
C THR A 57 -0.23 -25.43 -9.08
N GLN A 58 0.36 -26.44 -9.73
CA GLN A 58 -0.40 -27.52 -10.36
C GLN A 58 -1.31 -28.24 -9.35
N GLU A 59 -0.81 -28.47 -8.13
CA GLU A 59 -1.58 -29.06 -7.02
C GLU A 59 -2.86 -28.27 -6.72
N LEU A 60 -2.77 -26.93 -6.62
CA LEU A 60 -3.94 -26.08 -6.42
C LEU A 60 -4.93 -26.16 -7.60
N GLY A 61 -4.41 -26.28 -8.82
CA GLY A 61 -5.22 -26.50 -10.01
C GLY A 61 -5.98 -27.82 -9.96
N ILE A 62 -5.32 -28.90 -9.53
CA ILE A 62 -5.95 -30.22 -9.35
C ILE A 62 -7.04 -30.16 -8.27
N LYS A 63 -6.74 -29.59 -7.10
CA LYS A 63 -7.72 -29.49 -6.01
C LYS A 63 -8.93 -28.60 -6.34
N ASN A 64 -8.72 -27.51 -7.07
CA ASN A 64 -9.82 -26.69 -7.58
C ASN A 64 -10.69 -27.46 -8.60
N LYS A 65 -10.08 -28.22 -9.53
CA LYS A 65 -10.82 -29.06 -10.48
C LYS A 65 -11.62 -30.15 -9.78
N GLU A 66 -11.01 -30.84 -8.80
CA GLU A 66 -11.69 -31.87 -8.00
C GLU A 66 -12.90 -31.30 -7.25
N MET A 67 -12.77 -30.12 -6.63
CA MET A 67 -13.85 -29.45 -5.91
C MET A 67 -14.99 -29.06 -6.86
N ARG A 68 -14.66 -28.46 -8.02
CA ARG A 68 -15.65 -28.12 -9.06
C ARG A 68 -16.39 -29.35 -9.60
N ALA A 69 -15.71 -30.48 -9.76
CA ALA A 69 -16.34 -31.72 -10.20
C ALA A 69 -17.34 -32.24 -9.16
N VAL A 70 -17.03 -32.13 -7.86
CA VAL A 70 -17.98 -32.47 -6.79
C VAL A 70 -19.16 -31.49 -6.77
N GLN A 71 -18.91 -30.18 -6.91
CA GLN A 71 -19.98 -29.18 -6.97
C GLN A 71 -20.94 -29.44 -8.13
N LYS A 72 -20.42 -29.76 -9.32
CA LYS A 72 -21.25 -30.11 -10.48
C LYS A 72 -22.14 -31.33 -10.22
N ARG A 73 -21.60 -32.36 -9.58
CA ARG A 73 -22.39 -33.55 -9.19
C ARG A 73 -23.47 -33.21 -8.16
N ALA A 74 -23.12 -32.41 -7.15
CA ALA A 74 -24.06 -31.96 -6.12
C ALA A 74 -25.26 -31.20 -6.72
N ASN A 75 -24.99 -30.30 -7.67
CA ASN A 75 -26.03 -29.50 -8.33
C ASN A 75 -26.99 -30.35 -9.19
N ASN A 76 -26.56 -31.53 -9.64
CA ASN A 76 -27.35 -32.45 -10.45
C ASN A 76 -28.06 -33.53 -9.63
N THR A 77 -27.91 -33.54 -8.29
CA THR A 77 -28.46 -34.59 -7.43
C THR A 77 -29.69 -34.10 -6.65
N THR A 78 -30.75 -34.90 -6.62
CA THR A 78 -32.00 -34.60 -5.90
C THR A 78 -31.87 -34.81 -4.38
N SER A 79 -32.43 -33.87 -3.60
CA SER A 79 -32.69 -33.79 -2.15
C SER A 79 -32.04 -34.79 -1.17
N THR A 80 -32.19 -36.11 -1.35
CA THR A 80 -31.79 -37.14 -0.36
C THR A 80 -30.28 -37.24 -0.13
N GLU A 81 -29.45 -37.07 -1.16
CA GLU A 81 -27.96 -37.13 -1.03
C GLU A 81 -27.32 -35.74 -0.86
N GLN A 82 -28.10 -34.67 -0.80
CA GLN A 82 -27.61 -33.29 -0.86
C GLN A 82 -26.73 -32.94 0.35
N THR A 83 -27.13 -33.38 1.55
CA THR A 83 -26.36 -33.20 2.79
C THR A 83 -24.97 -33.86 2.73
N ARG A 84 -24.87 -35.03 2.10
CA ARG A 84 -23.60 -35.74 1.92
C ARG A 84 -22.66 -34.96 0.99
N TYR A 85 -23.19 -34.44 -0.11
CA TYR A 85 -22.41 -33.60 -1.01
C TYR A 85 -21.97 -32.29 -0.35
N GLN A 86 -22.84 -31.65 0.43
CA GLN A 86 -22.51 -30.43 1.18
C GLN A 86 -21.30 -30.64 2.10
N LEU A 87 -21.26 -31.77 2.81
CA LEU A 87 -20.14 -32.15 3.68
C LEU A 87 -18.84 -32.36 2.88
N ILE A 88 -18.91 -33.05 1.74
CA ILE A 88 -17.75 -33.30 0.88
C ILE A 88 -17.21 -31.98 0.30
N ILE A 89 -18.10 -31.10 -0.16
CA ILE A 89 -17.75 -29.76 -0.68
C ILE A 89 -17.03 -28.97 0.40
N SER A 90 -17.63 -28.88 1.61
CA SER A 90 -17.06 -28.14 2.74
C SER A 90 -15.65 -28.62 3.11
N ARG A 91 -15.42 -29.95 3.13
CA ARG A 91 -14.09 -30.52 3.38
C ARG A 91 -13.09 -30.15 2.28
N LYS A 92 -13.48 -30.24 1.00
CA LYS A 92 -12.61 -29.89 -0.13
C LYS A 92 -12.31 -28.40 -0.19
N GLU A 93 -13.27 -27.55 0.13
CA GLU A 93 -13.05 -26.11 0.26
C GLU A 93 -12.08 -25.76 1.39
N ALA A 94 -12.24 -26.36 2.56
CA ALA A 94 -11.33 -26.15 3.69
C ALA A 94 -9.89 -26.55 3.32
N LEU A 95 -9.72 -27.68 2.65
CA LEU A 95 -8.42 -28.14 2.15
C LEU A 95 -7.83 -27.15 1.12
N TYR A 96 -8.64 -26.74 0.13
CA TYR A 96 -8.22 -25.79 -0.89
C TYR A 96 -7.81 -24.44 -0.28
N ARG A 97 -8.61 -23.91 0.65
CA ARG A 97 -8.31 -22.68 1.39
C ARG A 97 -6.98 -22.81 2.12
N LYS A 98 -6.78 -23.89 2.89
CA LYS A 98 -5.53 -24.17 3.63
C LYS A 98 -4.31 -24.18 2.71
N LEU A 99 -4.38 -24.92 1.60
CA LEU A 99 -3.29 -25.01 0.62
C LEU A 99 -3.03 -23.66 -0.05
N SER A 100 -4.09 -22.92 -0.41
CA SER A 100 -3.97 -21.62 -1.05
C SER A 100 -3.30 -20.59 -0.13
N PHE A 101 -3.66 -20.55 1.15
CA PHE A 101 -3.02 -19.67 2.13
C PHE A 101 -1.56 -20.03 2.35
N ARG A 102 -1.24 -21.33 2.42
CA ARG A 102 0.15 -21.79 2.52
C ARG A 102 0.97 -21.39 1.30
N ALA A 103 0.42 -21.55 0.10
CA ALA A 103 1.08 -21.20 -1.15
C ALA A 103 1.32 -19.68 -1.24
N LYS A 104 0.30 -18.86 -0.96
CA LYS A 104 0.41 -17.39 -0.92
C LYS A 104 1.44 -16.91 0.10
N ARG A 105 1.43 -17.47 1.32
CA ARG A 105 2.41 -17.10 2.37
C ARG A 105 3.82 -17.47 1.96
N THR A 106 4.00 -18.67 1.40
CA THR A 106 5.31 -19.15 0.96
C THR A 106 5.82 -18.35 -0.23
N SER A 107 4.97 -18.03 -1.20
CA SER A 107 5.36 -17.21 -2.35
C SER A 107 5.78 -15.81 -1.93
N LEU A 108 5.04 -15.19 -0.99
CA LEU A 108 5.38 -13.89 -0.42
C LEU A 108 6.71 -13.95 0.32
N ARG A 109 6.91 -14.96 1.18
CA ARG A 109 8.17 -15.15 1.90
C ARG A 109 9.34 -15.30 0.95
N ASN A 110 9.20 -16.15 -0.08
CA ASN A 110 10.24 -16.36 -1.08
C ASN A 110 10.50 -15.11 -1.92
N PHE A 111 9.47 -14.32 -2.20
CA PHE A 111 9.59 -13.05 -2.89
C PHE A 111 10.38 -12.02 -2.05
N CYS A 112 10.07 -11.90 -0.75
CA CYS A 112 10.79 -11.01 0.15
C CYS A 112 12.23 -11.47 0.41
N ALA A 113 12.47 -12.78 0.54
CA ALA A 113 13.81 -13.33 0.77
C ALA A 113 14.78 -13.09 -0.39
N LYS A 114 14.29 -12.95 -1.63
CA LYS A 114 15.12 -12.65 -2.81
C LYS A 114 15.67 -11.22 -2.83
N THR A 115 15.15 -10.32 -1.99
CA THR A 115 15.54 -8.90 -2.07
C THR A 115 16.69 -8.58 -1.13
N LYS A 116 17.81 -8.13 -1.69
CA LYS A 116 18.99 -7.68 -0.92
C LYS A 116 18.71 -6.41 -0.09
N TYR A 117 17.79 -5.56 -0.54
CA TYR A 117 17.47 -4.28 0.11
C TYR A 117 16.09 -4.33 0.75
N PRO A 118 15.94 -3.90 2.02
CA PRO A 118 14.64 -3.92 2.74
C PRO A 118 13.59 -3.01 2.10
N TYR A 119 13.99 -1.92 1.42
CA TYR A 119 13.10 -1.00 0.68
C TYR A 119 13.09 -1.25 -0.84
N GLY A 120 13.43 -2.47 -1.25
CA GLY A 120 13.53 -2.86 -2.65
C GLY A 120 12.18 -3.04 -3.36
N ILE A 121 12.21 -3.80 -4.46
CA ILE A 121 11.03 -4.09 -5.29
C ILE A 121 9.93 -4.79 -4.47
N SER A 122 10.32 -5.60 -3.47
CA SER A 122 9.39 -6.31 -2.58
C SER A 122 8.52 -5.37 -1.76
N TYR A 123 9.14 -4.39 -1.10
CA TYR A 123 8.46 -3.34 -0.35
C TYR A 123 7.50 -2.54 -1.25
N LYS A 124 7.98 -2.08 -2.41
CA LYS A 124 7.16 -1.29 -3.36
C LYS A 124 5.97 -2.08 -3.92
N ALA A 125 6.11 -3.39 -4.13
CA ALA A 125 5.04 -4.24 -4.65
C ALA A 125 3.91 -4.50 -3.62
N ILE A 126 4.22 -4.47 -2.32
CA ILE A 126 3.25 -4.65 -1.23
C ILE A 126 2.55 -3.32 -0.91
N VAL A 127 3.31 -2.22 -0.93
CA VAL A 127 2.76 -0.87 -0.69
C VAL A 127 1.80 -0.45 -1.80
N LYS A 128 1.93 -1.06 -3.00
CA LYS A 128 1.01 -1.20 -4.15
C LYS A 128 0.29 0.05 -4.69
N ASP A 129 -0.12 0.96 -3.84
CA ASP A 129 -0.31 2.34 -4.18
C ASP A 129 1.07 2.98 -4.23
N ASN A 130 1.55 3.23 -5.45
CA ASN A 130 2.62 4.20 -5.68
C ASN A 130 2.11 5.60 -5.35
N LEU A 131 1.51 5.79 -4.18
CA LEU A 131 1.69 7.02 -3.46
C LEU A 131 3.23 7.12 -3.36
N PRO A 132 3.91 8.10 -3.98
CA PRO A 132 5.07 8.69 -3.31
C PRO A 132 4.65 9.08 -1.86
N PRO A 133 5.18 10.13 -1.29
CA PRO A 133 4.36 10.80 -0.28
C PRO A 133 3.31 11.77 -0.91
N PRO A 134 2.23 11.41 -1.67
CA PRO A 134 1.16 12.36 -1.98
C PRO A 134 0.41 12.78 -0.74
N ASP A 135 0.41 11.96 0.31
CA ASP A 135 -0.15 12.40 1.59
C ASP A 135 0.75 13.47 2.26
N LEU A 136 2.03 13.63 1.89
CA LEU A 136 2.81 14.84 2.21
C LEU A 136 2.44 16.03 1.31
N PHE A 137 1.89 15.76 0.12
CA PHE A 137 1.68 16.76 -0.93
C PHE A 137 0.24 17.30 -0.96
N LYS A 138 -0.72 16.56 -0.40
CA LYS A 138 -2.11 17.02 -0.17
C LYS A 138 -2.19 18.11 0.90
N ILE A 139 -1.17 18.27 1.74
CA ILE A 139 -1.13 19.27 2.82
C ILE A 139 -0.94 20.68 2.24
N LEU A 140 -0.32 20.82 1.05
CA LEU A 140 0.02 22.13 0.48
C LEU A 140 -1.15 22.83 -0.23
N ASP A 141 -2.22 22.09 -0.57
CA ASP A 141 -3.41 22.61 -1.25
C ASP A 141 -4.55 23.00 -0.29
N GLN A 142 -4.33 22.89 1.03
CA GLN A 142 -5.32 23.35 2.02
C GLN A 142 -5.03 24.81 2.40
N PRO A 143 -6.02 25.72 2.36
CA PRO A 143 -5.84 27.04 2.96
C PRO A 143 -5.65 26.86 4.48
N GLU A 144 -4.51 27.34 4.98
CA GLU A 144 -4.22 27.44 6.42
C GLU A 144 -5.20 28.43 7.06
N GLU A 145 -6.37 27.94 7.50
CA GLU A 145 -7.07 28.61 8.58
C GLU A 145 -6.27 28.33 9.86
N GLY A 146 -5.67 29.39 10.38
CA GLY A 146 -4.71 29.37 11.46
C GLY A 146 -5.28 28.75 12.73
N ASP A 147 -5.04 27.47 12.91
CA ASP A 147 -4.94 26.82 14.20
C ASP A 147 -4.06 25.57 14.02
N PRO A 148 -3.15 25.21 14.96
CA PRO A 148 -2.32 24.02 14.86
C PRO A 148 -3.21 22.78 14.84
N SER A 149 -3.62 22.35 13.66
CA SER A 149 -4.49 21.19 13.45
C SER A 149 -3.87 19.95 14.13
N PRO A 150 -4.69 19.08 14.77
CA PRO A 150 -4.26 17.92 15.56
C PRO A 150 -3.47 16.87 14.76
N SER A 151 -3.24 17.12 13.48
CA SER A 151 -2.53 16.28 12.51
C SER A 151 -1.03 16.18 12.76
N GLN A 152 -0.38 17.23 13.27
CA GLN A 152 1.05 17.17 13.61
C GLN A 152 1.30 16.28 14.84
N THR A 153 0.40 16.30 15.83
CA THR A 153 0.45 15.40 16.99
C THR A 153 0.14 13.93 16.69
N LYS A 154 -0.46 13.61 15.53
CA LYS A 154 -0.79 12.23 15.14
C LYS A 154 0.43 11.46 14.62
N PHE A 155 1.39 12.14 14.00
CA PHE A 155 2.63 11.51 13.50
C PHE A 155 3.51 10.97 14.64
N LEU A 156 3.55 11.67 15.78
CA LEU A 156 4.33 11.21 16.94
C LEU A 156 3.61 10.10 17.72
N LYS A 157 2.27 10.17 17.82
CA LYS A 157 1.46 9.16 18.54
C LYS A 157 1.26 7.84 17.78
N SER A 158 1.30 7.85 16.44
CA SER A 158 1.16 6.61 15.65
C SER A 158 2.38 5.69 15.73
N SER A 159 3.52 6.16 16.25
CA SER A 159 4.75 5.35 16.35
C SER A 159 4.76 4.43 17.58
N THR A 160 3.97 4.71 18.63
CA THR A 160 4.06 3.96 19.90
C THR A 160 2.88 3.06 20.25
N HIS A 161 1.73 3.13 19.59
CA HIS A 161 0.64 2.19 19.86
C HIS A 161 -0.10 1.78 18.59
N LYS A 162 0.22 0.58 18.09
CA LYS A 162 -0.72 -0.36 17.45
C LYS A 162 0.00 -1.67 17.16
N SER A 163 0.24 -2.40 18.25
CA SER A 163 0.27 -3.86 18.23
C SER A 163 -0.99 -4.40 17.55
N LEU A 164 -0.82 -5.47 16.79
CA LEU A 164 -1.84 -6.21 16.05
C LEU A 164 -3.13 -6.43 16.85
N THR A 165 -4.26 -6.00 16.28
CA THR A 165 -5.55 -6.67 16.45
C THR A 165 -6.23 -6.80 15.09
N PRO A 166 -6.61 -8.01 14.64
CA PRO A 166 -7.31 -8.20 13.38
C PRO A 166 -8.81 -7.95 13.57
N SER A 167 -9.35 -6.90 12.95
CA SER A 167 -10.80 -6.70 12.88
C SER A 167 -11.37 -7.47 11.68
N ILE A 168 -12.17 -8.48 12.01
CA ILE A 168 -13.07 -9.19 11.10
C ILE A 168 -14.30 -8.30 10.92
N ALA A 169 -14.50 -7.72 9.73
CA ALA A 169 -15.83 -7.32 9.21
C ALA A 169 -15.70 -6.74 7.80
N SER A 170 -16.08 -7.51 6.77
CA SER A 170 -17.03 -7.05 5.74
C SER A 170 -17.27 -8.18 4.73
N LEU A 171 -18.37 -8.90 4.95
CA LEU A 171 -19.12 -9.60 3.90
C LEU A 171 -20.60 -9.45 4.31
N ARG A 172 -21.19 -8.34 3.88
CA ARG A 172 -22.65 -8.21 3.78
C ARG A 172 -22.99 -7.16 2.73
N THR A 173 -23.19 -7.61 1.50
CA THR A 173 -24.41 -7.43 0.71
C THR A 173 -24.34 -8.35 -0.49
#